data_AF-A0A0G4MFH1-F1
#
_entry.id   AF-A0A0G4MFH1-F1
#
_cell.length_a   1.000
_cell.length_b   1.000
_cell.length_c   1.000
_cell.angle_alpha   90.00
_cell.angle_beta   90.00
_cell.angle_gamma   90.00
#
_symmetry.space_group_name_H-M   'P 1'
#
loop_
_entity.id
_entity.type
_entity.pdbx_description
1 polymer ?
#
loop_
_entity_poly.entity_id
_entity_poly.type
_entity_poly.pdbx_seq_one_letter_code
_entity_poly.pdbx_strand_id
1 'polypeptide(L)'
;MVIPTIPQPGEKVALTNPSANDYYVWNNLPTTAQYYVNKKGLPVEDACTWNSPVDPKGAGNWAPINIGTGKAADGNTYISIFPNLPTSTAQLDFNIEIIGDVNTKCALIDGQYTGGGSTGCT
;
A
#
# COMPACT_ATOMS: atom_id res chain seq x y z
N MET A 1 -17.09 0.60 -5.96
CA MET A 1 -16.80 1.84 -5.21
C MET A 1 -15.30 2.02 -5.21
N VAL A 2 -14.84 3.21 -5.54
CA VAL A 2 -13.42 3.57 -5.56
C VAL A 2 -13.23 4.62 -4.48
N ILE A 3 -12.26 4.43 -3.58
CA ILE A 3 -11.98 5.36 -2.47
C ILE A 3 -10.55 5.86 -2.64
N PRO A 4 -10.34 7.02 -3.27
CA PRO A 4 -9.00 7.57 -3.47
C PRO A 4 -8.46 8.18 -2.18
N THR A 5 -7.16 7.98 -1.94
CA THR A 5 -6.40 8.65 -0.88
C THR A 5 -5.34 9.52 -1.55
N ILE A 6 -5.49 10.85 -1.47
CA ILE A 6 -4.60 11.79 -2.16
C ILE A 6 -4.10 12.84 -1.18
N PRO A 7 -3.02 12.55 -0.43
CA PRO A 7 -2.42 13.57 0.41
C PRO A 7 -1.80 14.67 -0.47
N GLN A 8 -2.12 15.93 -0.18
CA GLN A 8 -1.36 17.09 -0.65
C GLN A 8 0.00 17.18 0.08
N PRO A 9 0.98 17.95 -0.42
CA PRO A 9 2.25 18.14 0.27
C PRO A 9 2.06 18.60 1.73
N GLY A 10 2.56 17.81 2.68
CA GLY A 10 2.44 18.06 4.12
C GLY A 10 1.09 17.64 4.74
N GLU A 11 0.14 17.16 3.95
CA GLU A 11 -1.14 16.67 4.43
C GLU A 11 -1.00 15.27 5.07
N LYS A 12 -1.89 14.98 6.02
CA LYS A 12 -2.08 13.64 6.57
C LYS A 12 -3.50 13.17 6.26
N VAL A 13 -3.61 12.02 5.62
CA VAL A 13 -4.90 11.37 5.34
C VAL A 13 -4.97 10.08 6.16
N ALA A 14 -6.12 9.83 6.78
CA ALA A 14 -6.33 8.60 7.53
C ALA A 14 -6.48 7.40 6.59
N LEU A 15 -5.79 6.31 6.90
CA LEU A 15 -5.97 5.02 6.26
C LEU A 15 -6.75 4.09 7.19
N THR A 16 -7.71 3.35 6.62
CA THR A 16 -8.42 2.29 7.34
C THR A 16 -7.46 1.17 7.73
N ASN A 17 -7.50 0.77 9.00
CA ASN A 17 -6.74 -0.36 9.54
C ASN A 17 -7.73 -1.38 10.13
N PRO A 18 -8.13 -2.42 9.37
CA PRO A 18 -9.11 -3.40 9.84
C PRO A 18 -8.61 -4.24 11.02
N SER A 19 -9.47 -4.54 11.99
CA SER A 19 -9.15 -5.54 13.00
C SER A 19 -9.68 -6.92 12.62
N ALA A 20 -8.81 -7.92 12.71
CA ALA A 20 -9.14 -9.32 12.40
C ALA A 20 -10.28 -9.89 13.27
N ASN A 21 -10.56 -9.28 14.43
CA ASN A 21 -11.57 -9.75 15.38
C ASN A 21 -13.00 -9.32 15.02
N ASP A 22 -13.17 -8.19 14.32
CA ASP A 22 -14.48 -7.56 14.09
C ASP A 22 -14.74 -7.16 12.64
N TYR A 23 -13.84 -7.49 11.72
CA TYR A 23 -13.97 -7.20 10.31
C TYR A 23 -14.39 -8.41 9.47
N TYR A 24 -14.50 -8.22 8.15
CA TYR A 24 -14.92 -9.25 7.21
C TYR A 24 -14.03 -10.50 7.26
N VAL A 25 -14.66 -11.67 7.28
CA VAL A 25 -13.99 -12.98 7.22
C VAL A 25 -14.28 -13.60 5.86
N TRP A 26 -13.22 -13.89 5.11
CA TRP A 26 -13.31 -14.55 3.81
C TRP A 26 -12.73 -15.95 3.91
N ASN A 27 -13.52 -16.97 3.55
CA ASN A 27 -13.09 -18.36 3.56
C ASN A 27 -12.48 -18.80 4.92
N ASN A 28 -13.12 -18.43 6.03
CA ASN A 28 -12.65 -18.68 7.41
C ASN A 28 -11.30 -18.02 7.77
N LEU A 29 -10.85 -17.04 6.97
CA LEU A 29 -9.62 -16.29 7.23
C LEU A 29 -9.95 -14.81 7.48
N PRO A 30 -9.25 -14.15 8.42
CA PRO A 30 -9.39 -12.72 8.63
C PRO A 30 -8.91 -11.95 7.40
N THR A 31 -9.48 -10.78 7.17
CA THR A 31 -9.05 -9.89 6.08
C THR A 31 -8.32 -8.66 6.60
N THR A 32 -7.42 -8.13 5.76
CA THR A 32 -6.66 -6.89 5.97
C THR A 32 -6.95 -5.92 4.83
N ALA A 33 -6.47 -4.67 4.96
CA ALA A 33 -6.59 -3.68 3.89
C ALA A 33 -5.27 -3.55 3.11
N GLN A 34 -5.40 -3.35 1.80
CA GLN A 34 -4.29 -3.05 0.90
C GLN A 34 -4.59 -1.80 0.09
N TYR A 35 -3.59 -0.93 -0.04
CA TYR A 35 -3.67 0.31 -0.80
C TYR A 35 -2.66 0.30 -1.93
N TYR A 36 -3.15 0.50 -3.16
CA TYR A 36 -2.31 0.70 -4.33
C TYR A 36 -1.65 2.08 -4.29
N VAL A 37 -0.33 2.11 -4.35
CA VAL A 37 0.45 3.35 -4.43
C VAL A 37 0.88 3.59 -5.86
N ASN A 38 0.24 4.57 -6.48
CA ASN A 38 0.54 5.01 -7.85
C ASN A 38 1.72 5.97 -7.88
N LYS A 39 2.34 6.13 -9.06
CA LYS A 39 3.36 7.16 -9.31
C LYS A 39 2.80 8.56 -9.09
N LYS A 40 3.67 9.54 -8.81
CA LYS A 40 3.24 10.92 -8.58
C LYS A 40 2.67 11.55 -9.85
N GLY A 41 1.81 12.56 -9.67
CA GLY A 41 1.27 13.36 -10.77
C GLY A 41 0.12 12.72 -11.56
N LEU A 42 -0.34 11.53 -11.17
CA LEU A 42 -1.53 10.90 -11.75
C LEU A 42 -2.80 11.38 -11.02
N PRO A 43 -3.81 11.91 -11.74
CA PRO A 43 -5.08 12.28 -11.13
C PRO A 43 -5.93 11.05 -10.80
N VAL A 44 -6.99 11.23 -10.00
CA VAL A 44 -7.84 10.12 -9.49
C VAL A 44 -8.45 9.32 -10.61
N GLU A 45 -8.97 10.01 -11.61
CA GLU A 45 -9.63 9.45 -12.77
C GLU A 45 -8.72 8.53 -13.59
N ASP A 46 -7.40 8.69 -13.44
CA ASP A 46 -6.39 7.91 -14.16
C ASP A 46 -5.73 6.84 -13.28
N ALA A 47 -5.63 7.08 -11.97
CA ALA A 47 -4.92 6.22 -11.02
C ALA A 47 -5.84 5.34 -10.17
N CYS A 48 -7.11 5.70 -10.05
CA CYS A 48 -8.10 5.01 -9.22
C CYS A 48 -9.08 4.23 -10.09
N THR A 49 -8.53 3.53 -11.06
CA THR A 49 -9.27 2.72 -12.03
C THR A 49 -8.76 1.28 -11.99
N TRP A 50 -9.50 0.37 -12.63
CA TRP A 50 -8.92 -0.92 -12.97
C TRP A 50 -7.77 -0.65 -13.97
N ASN A 51 -8.07 -0.46 -15.25
CA ASN A 51 -7.07 -0.13 -16.27
C ASN A 51 -6.90 1.39 -16.38
N SER A 52 -5.72 1.91 -16.04
CA SER A 52 -5.40 3.32 -16.26
C SER A 52 -5.33 3.64 -17.75
N PRO A 53 -5.94 4.75 -18.21
CA PRO A 53 -5.85 5.17 -19.61
C PRO A 53 -4.48 5.78 -19.96
N VAL A 54 -3.73 6.28 -18.98
CA VAL A 54 -2.45 6.99 -19.18
C VAL A 54 -1.21 6.18 -18.80
N ASP A 55 -1.32 5.25 -17.85
CA ASP A 55 -0.27 4.27 -17.52
C ASP A 55 -0.85 2.86 -17.32
N PRO A 56 -1.24 2.15 -18.40
CA PRO A 56 -1.93 0.87 -18.32
C PRO A 56 -1.15 -0.27 -17.64
N LYS A 57 0.16 -0.08 -17.39
CA LYS A 57 1.04 -1.09 -16.79
C LYS A 57 1.64 -0.66 -15.45
N GLY A 58 1.35 0.54 -14.98
CA GLY A 58 1.96 1.11 -13.79
C GLY A 58 1.02 1.96 -12.94
N ALA A 59 -0.29 1.95 -13.23
CA ALA A 59 -1.28 2.69 -12.46
C ALA A 59 -2.59 1.90 -12.30
N GLY A 60 -3.44 2.33 -11.36
CA GLY A 60 -4.65 1.60 -11.01
C GLY A 60 -4.33 0.30 -10.31
N ASN A 61 -5.02 -0.77 -10.72
CA ASN A 61 -4.74 -2.12 -10.24
C ASN A 61 -3.29 -2.60 -10.58
N TRP A 62 -2.60 -1.92 -11.51
CA TRP A 62 -1.22 -2.18 -11.91
C TRP A 62 -0.19 -1.28 -11.22
N ALA A 63 -0.59 -0.58 -10.15
CA ALA A 63 0.31 0.25 -9.36
C ALA A 63 1.58 -0.52 -8.90
N PRO A 64 2.74 0.15 -8.78
CA PRO A 64 4.01 -0.50 -8.40
C PRO A 64 4.00 -1.17 -7.02
N ILE A 65 3.41 -0.50 -6.03
CA ILE A 65 3.56 -0.82 -4.61
C ILE A 65 2.19 -0.97 -3.95
N ASN A 66 2.14 -1.87 -2.96
CA ASN A 66 1.05 -2.00 -2.02
C ASN A 66 1.50 -1.55 -0.63
N ILE A 67 0.60 -0.84 0.05
CA ILE A 67 0.67 -0.65 1.50
C ILE A 67 -0.35 -1.57 2.16
N GLY A 68 0.13 -2.52 2.96
CA GLY A 68 -0.72 -3.41 3.74
C GLY A 68 -0.97 -2.83 5.13
N THR A 69 -2.19 -2.94 5.64
CA THR A 69 -2.53 -2.57 7.03
C THR A 69 -3.49 -3.58 7.63
N GLY A 70 -3.27 -3.95 8.88
CA GLY A 70 -4.18 -4.79 9.63
C GLY A 70 -3.79 -4.94 11.09
N LYS A 71 -4.79 -5.03 11.95
CA LYS A 71 -4.63 -5.40 13.36
C LYS A 71 -4.99 -6.87 13.55
N ALA A 72 -4.00 -7.68 13.91
CA ALA A 72 -4.20 -9.10 14.18
C ALA A 72 -5.03 -9.35 15.45
N ALA A 73 -5.49 -10.60 15.59
CA ALA A 73 -6.35 -11.00 16.70
C ALA A 73 -5.67 -10.87 18.08
N ASP A 74 -4.35 -10.94 18.12
CA ASP A 74 -3.51 -10.74 19.31
C ASP A 74 -3.35 -9.26 19.72
N GLY A 75 -3.90 -8.33 18.93
CA GLY A 75 -3.85 -6.90 19.17
C GLY A 75 -2.70 -6.16 18.47
N ASN A 76 -1.75 -6.86 17.87
CA ASN A 76 -0.64 -6.24 17.15
C ASN A 76 -1.12 -5.63 15.83
N THR A 77 -0.64 -4.43 15.51
CA THR A 77 -0.88 -3.77 14.22
C THR A 77 0.33 -3.95 13.33
N TYR A 78 0.07 -4.33 12.08
CA TYR A 78 1.07 -4.50 11.05
C TYR A 78 0.84 -3.47 9.95
N ILE A 79 1.91 -2.85 9.49
CA ILE A 79 1.94 -1.97 8.33
C ILE A 79 3.13 -2.38 7.46
N SER A 80 2.91 -2.57 6.16
CA SER A 80 3.91 -3.17 5.28
C SER A 80 4.05 -2.37 3.99
N ILE A 81 5.26 -2.31 3.44
CA ILE A 81 5.52 -1.83 2.07
C ILE A 81 6.04 -3.02 1.26
N PHE A 82 5.36 -3.36 0.17
CA PHE A 82 5.75 -4.51 -0.66
C PHE A 82 5.33 -4.31 -2.12
N PRO A 83 5.97 -4.99 -3.08
CA PRO A 83 5.65 -4.81 -4.48
C PRO A 83 4.31 -5.46 -4.82
N ASN A 84 3.57 -4.89 -5.78
CA ASN A 84 2.31 -5.44 -6.26
C ASN A 84 2.53 -6.63 -7.19
N LEU A 85 3.20 -7.67 -6.70
CA LEU A 85 3.48 -8.90 -7.43
C LEU A 85 2.36 -9.93 -7.23
N PRO A 86 2.09 -10.77 -8.24
CA PRO A 86 2.70 -10.80 -9.58
C PRO A 86 2.03 -9.82 -10.57
N THR A 87 1.09 -8.99 -10.12
CA THR A 87 0.24 -8.14 -10.96
C THR A 87 1.01 -7.08 -11.74
N SER A 88 2.08 -6.53 -11.18
CA SER A 88 2.85 -5.43 -11.76
C SER A 88 4.35 -5.63 -11.61
N THR A 89 5.10 -5.19 -12.63
CA THR A 89 6.56 -5.03 -12.60
C THR A 89 6.98 -3.56 -12.62
N ALA A 90 6.02 -2.64 -12.51
CA ALA A 90 6.30 -1.22 -12.48
C ALA A 90 7.10 -0.83 -11.23
N GLN A 91 7.89 0.23 -11.34
CA GLN A 91 8.67 0.80 -10.25
C GLN A 91 8.07 2.15 -9.84
N LEU A 92 8.12 2.41 -8.54
CA LEU A 92 7.69 3.67 -7.96
C LEU A 92 8.75 4.76 -8.19
N ASP A 93 8.33 6.00 -8.35
CA ASP A 93 9.17 7.15 -8.72
C ASP A 93 9.37 8.16 -7.56
N PHE A 94 9.12 7.69 -6.35
CA PHE A 94 9.37 8.38 -5.09
C PHE A 94 9.60 7.38 -3.96
N ASN A 95 10.13 7.89 -2.85
CA ASN A 95 10.46 7.11 -1.68
C ASN A 95 9.26 7.03 -0.72
N ILE A 96 9.14 5.91 -0.01
CA ILE A 96 8.14 5.72 1.05
C ILE A 96 8.86 5.31 2.33
N GLU A 97 8.45 5.86 3.46
CA GLU A 97 8.96 5.46 4.77
C GLU A 97 7.80 5.31 5.75
N ILE A 98 7.81 4.23 6.53
CA ILE A 98 6.94 4.09 7.69
C ILE A 98 7.65 4.74 8.88
N ILE A 99 7.00 5.75 9.45
CA ILE A 99 7.47 6.47 10.65
C ILE A 99 6.50 6.27 11.81
N GLY A 100 7.02 6.24 13.03
CA GLY A 100 6.23 6.11 14.25
C GLY A 100 6.93 5.26 15.30
N ASP A 101 6.15 4.80 16.27
CA ASP A 101 6.58 3.79 17.24
C ASP A 101 6.50 2.39 16.59
N VAL A 102 7.54 2.06 15.82
CA VAL A 102 7.62 0.83 15.03
C VAL A 102 8.80 -0.03 15.48
N ASN A 103 8.56 -1.35 15.56
CA ASN A 103 9.58 -2.30 15.98
C ASN A 103 10.69 -2.48 14.92
N THR A 104 10.36 -2.26 13.65
CA THR A 104 11.28 -2.40 12.52
C THR A 104 11.22 -1.14 11.67
N LYS A 105 12.39 -0.64 11.25
CA LYS A 105 12.44 0.44 10.24
C LYS A 105 12.09 -0.13 8.88
N CYS A 106 11.03 0.36 8.24
CA CYS A 106 10.63 -0.08 6.92
C CYS A 106 10.49 1.12 5.98
N ALA A 107 11.26 1.11 4.89
CA ALA A 107 11.22 2.12 3.85
C ALA A 107 11.50 1.50 2.49
N LEU A 108 11.01 2.15 1.43
CA LEU A 108 11.39 1.94 0.04
C LEU A 108 12.14 3.18 -0.43
N ILE A 109 13.45 3.06 -0.59
CA ILE A 109 14.35 4.16 -1.02
C ILE A 109 15.04 3.74 -2.31
N ASP A 110 14.88 4.54 -3.37
CA ASP A 110 15.49 4.29 -4.69
C ASP A 110 15.22 2.85 -5.21
N GLY A 111 14.01 2.34 -4.95
CA GLY A 111 13.59 1.00 -5.34
C GLY A 111 14.10 -0.15 -4.46
N GLN A 112 14.77 0.15 -3.34
CA GLN A 112 15.28 -0.84 -2.39
C GLN A 112 14.56 -0.76 -1.04
N TYR A 113 14.23 -1.92 -0.46
CA TYR A 113 13.58 -2.00 0.85
C TYR A 113 14.61 -1.96 1.99
N THR A 114 14.26 -1.28 3.09
CA THR A 114 15.03 -1.28 4.34
C THR A 114 14.29 -2.07 5.43
N GLY A 115 15.05 -2.71 6.33
CA GLY A 115 14.52 -3.53 7.45
C GLY A 115 13.65 -4.72 7.05
N GLY A 116 13.65 -5.11 5.77
CA GLY A 116 13.01 -6.31 5.26
C GLY A 116 13.92 -7.06 4.29
N GLY A 117 13.32 -7.64 3.25
CA GLY A 117 14.02 -8.36 2.19
C GLY A 117 13.79 -7.74 0.81
N SER A 118 14.14 -8.47 -0.25
CA SER A 118 13.93 -8.02 -1.64
C SER A 118 12.45 -7.93 -2.05
N THR A 119 11.54 -8.47 -1.23
CA THR A 119 10.10 -8.57 -1.49
C THR A 119 9.25 -7.67 -0.59
N GLY A 120 9.85 -6.72 0.12
CA GLY A 120 9.14 -5.80 1.02
C GLY A 120 9.68 -5.78 2.44
N CYS A 121 9.04 -4.95 3.27
CA CYS A 121 9.32 -4.79 4.69
C CYS A 121 8.02 -4.56 5.49
N THR A 122 8.08 -4.74 6.81
CA THR A 122 6.97 -4.59 7.76
C THR A 122 7.51 -4.16 9.12
#